data_AF-A0A962PT34-F1
#
_entry.id   AF-A0A962PT34-F1
#
_cell.length_a   1.000
_cell.length_b   1.000
_cell.length_c   1.000
_cell.angle_alpha   90.00
_cell.angle_beta   90.00
_cell.angle_gamma   90.00
#
_symmetry.space_group_name_H-M   'P 1'
#
loop_
_entity.id
_entity.type
_entity.pdbx_description
1 polymer ?
#
loop_
_entity_poly.entity_id
_entity_poly.type
_entity_poly.pdbx_seq_one_letter_code
_entity_poly.pdbx_strand_id
1 'polypeptide(L)'
;KVSGAGHYKADRLISDFAQVRLSGAGTADVSVSDDLDVVISGPGRVSYAGYPEIVKRITGSGKLVRRRRANRQPRSGEDHG
;
A
#
# COMPACT_ATOMS: atom_id res chain seq x y z
N LYS A 1 3.11 15.39 10.74
CA LYS A 1 4.46 14.83 10.54
C LYS A 1 4.49 13.45 11.20
N VAL A 2 4.34 12.37 10.42
CA VAL A 2 4.49 11.01 10.95
C VAL A 2 5.96 10.64 10.79
N SER A 3 6.72 10.80 11.87
CA SER A 3 8.09 10.27 11.99
C SER A 3 8.02 9.11 12.97
N GLY A 4 8.27 7.92 12.48
CA GLY A 4 8.25 6.70 13.27
C GLY A 4 7.63 5.57 12.46
N ALA A 5 8.13 4.35 12.66
CA ALA A 5 7.46 3.12 12.27
C ALA A 5 6.10 3.06 12.98
N GLY A 6 5.13 3.79 12.46
CA GLY A 6 3.79 3.95 13.01
C GLY A 6 2.85 3.14 12.15
N HIS A 7 2.29 2.08 12.71
CA HIS A 7 1.14 1.40 12.13
C HIS A 7 -0.05 2.36 12.16
N TYR A 8 -0.20 3.20 11.14
CA TYR A 8 -1.39 4.02 10.96
C TYR A 8 -2.51 3.12 10.43
N LYS A 9 -3.24 2.49 11.36
CA LYS A 9 -4.45 1.74 11.04
C LYS A 9 -5.61 2.70 10.86
N ALA A 10 -5.77 3.22 9.64
CA ALA A 10 -7.00 3.86 9.19
C ALA A 10 -7.85 2.89 8.37
N ASP A 11 -7.91 1.61 8.75
CA ASP A 11 -8.74 0.63 8.05
C ASP A 11 -10.24 0.89 8.21
N ARG A 12 -10.64 1.65 9.24
CA ARG A 12 -12.03 2.04 9.53
C ARG A 12 -12.43 3.44 9.09
N LEU A 13 -11.47 4.27 8.70
CA LEU A 13 -11.76 5.62 8.19
C LEU A 13 -11.49 5.60 6.69
N ILE A 14 -12.55 5.32 5.93
CA ILE A 14 -12.53 5.51 4.48
C ILE A 14 -12.40 7.01 4.28
N SER A 15 -11.21 7.45 3.90
CA SER A 15 -11.00 8.84 3.50
C SER A 15 -11.31 8.97 2.01
N ASP A 16 -12.07 9.99 1.65
CA ASP A 16 -12.30 10.32 0.24
C ASP A 16 -10.96 10.70 -0.40
N PHE A 17 -10.16 11.50 0.31
CA PHE A 17 -8.82 11.92 -0.08
C PHE A 17 -7.78 11.42 0.92
N ALA A 18 -6.71 10.77 0.47
CA ALA A 18 -5.58 10.43 1.34
C ALA A 18 -4.21 10.71 0.71
N GLN A 19 -3.29 11.21 1.53
CA GLN A 19 -1.90 11.42 1.15
C GLN A 19 -0.96 10.56 2.00
N VAL A 20 -0.16 9.72 1.34
CA VAL A 20 0.83 8.83 1.96
C VAL A 20 2.23 9.27 1.54
N ARG A 21 3.08 9.63 2.50
CA ARG A 21 4.50 9.95 2.25
C ARG A 21 5.38 8.98 3.01
N LEU A 22 6.20 8.23 2.26
CA LEU A 22 7.11 7.23 2.77
C LEU A 22 8.55 7.62 2.42
N SER A 23 9.31 8.12 3.39
CA SER A 23 10.68 8.61 3.17
C SER A 23 11.77 7.63 3.66
N GLY A 24 11.51 6.32 3.61
CA GLY A 24 12.46 5.29 4.04
C GLY A 24 11.88 3.88 4.01
N ALA A 25 12.56 2.96 4.70
CA ALA A 25 12.11 1.59 4.93
C ALA A 25 10.87 1.57 5.83
N GLY A 26 9.71 1.36 5.22
CA GLY A 26 8.44 1.31 5.92
C GLY A 26 7.35 0.62 5.11
N THR A 27 6.28 0.23 5.80
CA THR A 27 5.06 -0.27 5.17
C THR A 27 3.87 0.59 5.60
N ALA A 28 3.00 0.96 4.66
CA ALA A 28 1.79 1.73 4.94
C ALA A 28 0.56 1.03 4.33
N ASP A 29 -0.52 0.91 5.09
CA ASP A 29 -1.80 0.35 4.64
C ASP A 29 -2.89 1.43 4.74
N VAL A 30 -3.54 1.77 3.62
CA VAL A 30 -4.59 2.80 3.56
C VAL A 30 -5.84 2.33 2.83
N SER A 31 -7.00 2.89 3.17
CA SER A 31 -8.28 2.64 2.50
C SER A 31 -8.80 3.96 1.95
N VAL A 32 -9.04 4.06 0.64
CA VAL A 32 -9.43 5.31 -0.04
C VAL A 32 -10.49 5.02 -1.10
N SER A 33 -11.45 5.93 -1.25
CA SER A 33 -12.53 5.81 -2.23
C SER A 33 -12.35 6.70 -3.46
N ASP A 34 -11.97 7.98 -3.31
CA ASP A 34 -11.87 8.92 -4.43
C ASP A 34 -10.43 9.17 -4.88
N ASP A 35 -9.55 9.69 -4.02
CA ASP A 35 -8.23 10.21 -4.43
C ASP A 35 -7.09 9.78 -3.51
N LEU A 36 -6.04 9.18 -4.08
CA LEU A 36 -4.88 8.66 -3.36
C LEU A 36 -3.56 9.21 -3.92
N ASP A 37 -2.88 10.07 -3.15
CA ASP A 37 -1.53 10.58 -3.44
C ASP A 37 -0.47 9.81 -2.62
N VAL A 38 0.44 9.11 -3.30
CA VAL A 38 1.50 8.30 -2.68
C VAL A 38 2.87 8.78 -3.13
N VAL A 39 3.68 9.27 -2.20
CA VAL A 39 5.08 9.64 -2.43
C VAL A 39 5.99 8.66 -1.70
N ILE A 40 6.83 7.93 -2.43
CA ILE A 40 7.81 6.98 -1.87
C ILE A 40 9.21 7.42 -2.24
N SER A 41 10.00 7.83 -1.26
CA SER A 41 11.41 8.18 -1.40
C SER A 41 12.25 7.19 -0.62
N GLY A 42 12.53 6.03 -1.23
CA GLY A 42 13.32 4.95 -0.61
C GLY A 42 12.75 3.53 -0.81
N PRO A 43 13.43 2.51 -0.27
CA PRO A 43 12.92 1.14 -0.30
C PRO A 43 11.75 1.02 0.66
N GLY A 44 10.55 0.71 0.18
CA GLY A 44 9.37 0.62 1.04
C GLY A 44 8.14 0.12 0.31
N ARG A 45 7.08 -0.21 1.05
CA ARG A 45 5.86 -0.79 0.48
C ARG A 45 4.61 -0.04 0.93
N VAL A 46 3.78 0.37 -0.01
CA VAL A 46 2.47 0.96 0.29
C VAL A 46 1.39 0.04 -0.25
N SER A 47 0.39 -0.23 0.58
CA SER A 47 -0.74 -1.11 0.35
C SER A 47 -2.01 -0.27 0.42
N TYR A 48 -2.87 -0.33 -0.59
CA TYR A 48 -4.13 0.41 -0.60
C TYR A 48 -5.34 -0.46 -0.90
N ALA A 49 -6.50 -0.13 -0.34
CA ALA A 49 -7.78 -0.77 -0.61
C ALA A 49 -8.80 0.25 -1.14
N GLY A 50 -9.61 -0.18 -2.11
CA GLY A 50 -10.58 0.67 -2.82
C GLY A 50 -10.26 0.86 -4.29
N TYR A 51 -10.99 1.77 -4.94
CA TYR A 51 -10.83 2.15 -6.35
C TYR A 51 -10.68 3.67 -6.55
N PRO A 52 -9.74 4.33 -5.84
CA PRO A 52 -9.51 5.76 -6.05
C PRO A 52 -8.71 6.03 -7.33
N GLU A 53 -8.69 7.28 -7.77
CA GLU A 53 -7.63 7.82 -8.63
C GLU A 53 -6.30 7.83 -7.88
N ILE A 54 -5.24 7.34 -8.53
CA ILE A 54 -3.95 7.11 -7.87
C ILE A 54 -2.88 7.97 -8.50
N VAL A 55 -2.37 8.92 -7.73
CA VAL A 55 -1.18 9.69 -8.04
C VAL A 55 -0.01 9.09 -7.27
N LYS A 56 0.92 8.44 -7.96
CA LYS A 56 2.11 7.83 -7.32
C LYS A 56 3.40 8.51 -7.80
N ARG A 57 4.25 8.89 -6.86
CA ARG A 57 5.60 9.42 -7.09
C ARG A 57 6.60 8.57 -6.34
N ILE A 58 7.26 7.65 -7.05
CA ILE A 58 8.22 6.70 -6.46
C ILE A 58 9.61 7.08 -6.95
N THR A 59 10.45 7.52 -6.02
CA THR A 59 11.85 7.83 -6.22
C THR A 59 12.67 6.78 -5.48
N GLY A 60 13.11 5.74 -6.19
CA GLY A 60 13.87 4.60 -5.65
C GLY A 60 13.17 3.25 -5.83
N SER A 61 13.50 2.28 -4.97
CA SER A 61 13.03 0.88 -5.04
C SER A 61 11.70 0.61 -4.33
N GLY A 62 10.86 1.64 -4.17
CA GLY A 62 9.56 1.54 -3.51
C GLY A 62 8.52 0.76 -4.33
N LYS A 63 7.53 0.17 -3.66
CA LYS A 63 6.44 -0.57 -4.33
C LYS A 63 5.07 -0.19 -3.79
N LEU A 64 4.16 0.19 -4.69
CA LEU A 64 2.75 0.38 -4.39
C LEU A 64 1.96 -0.86 -4.83
N VAL A 65 1.18 -1.46 -3.91
CA VAL A 65 0.43 -2.69 -4.10
C VAL A 65 -1.04 -2.42 -3.77
N ARG A 66 -1.95 -2.83 -4.66
CA ARG A 66 -3.37 -2.86 -4.30
C ARG A 66 -3.65 -4.09 -3.46
N ARG A 67 -4.23 -3.92 -2.27
CA ARG A 67 -4.84 -5.01 -1.51
C ARG A 67 -6.13 -5.42 -2.22
N ARG A 68 -6.00 -6.19 -3.30
CA ARG A 68 -7.08 -7.08 -3.69
C ARG A 68 -7.16 -8.13 -2.59
N ARG A 69 -8.34 -8.37 -2.01
CA ARG A 69 -8.59 -9.56 -1.19
C ARG A 69 -7.96 -10.73 -1.94
N ALA A 70 -6.90 -11.31 -1.37
CA ALA A 70 -6.15 -12.36 -2.02
C ALA A 70 -7.15 -13.49 -2.30
N ASN A 71 -7.44 -13.72 -3.58
CA ASN A 71 -7.96 -15.00 -3.99
C ASN A 71 -6.82 -15.97 -3.68
N ARG A 72 -6.94 -16.73 -2.58
CA ARG A 72 -6.04 -17.84 -2.28
C ARG A 72 -6.00 -18.68 -3.53
N GLN A 73 -4.86 -18.70 -4.22
CA GLN A 73 -4.58 -19.70 -5.22
C GLN A 73 -3.74 -20.75 -4.52
N PRO A 74 -4.33 -21.83 -3.96
CA PRO A 74 -3.55 -23.01 -3.66
C PRO A 74 -3.13 -23.57 -5.00
N ARG A 75 -1.87 -23.35 -5.40
CA ARG A 75 -1.27 -24.25 -6.38
C ARG A 75 -0.69 -25.41 -5.61
N SER A 76 -1.58 -26.35 -5.30
CA SER A 76 -1.26 -27.76 -5.14
C SER A 76 -0.51 -28.24 -6.37
N GLY A 77 0.55 -29.00 -6.14
CA GLY A 77 1.38 -29.58 -7.18
C GLY A 77 2.67 -30.15 -6.60
N GLU A 78 2.52 -31.09 -5.65
CA GLU A 78 3.49 -32.17 -5.51
C GLU A 78 3.63 -32.85 -6.87
N ASP A 79 4.85 -32.96 -7.39
CA ASP A 79 5.20 -34.00 -8.35
C ASP A 79 6.59 -34.51 -7.95
N HIS A 80 6.58 -35.66 -7.27
CA HIS A 80 7.74 -36.50 -7.07
C HIS A 80 7.93 -37.34 -8.32
N GLY A 81 9.10 -37.23 -8.94
CA GLY A 81 9.61 -38.15 -9.96
C GLY A 81 11.10 -38.32 -9.79
#